data_AF-X1VJZ9-F1
#
_entry.id   AF-X1VJZ9-F1
#
_cell.length_a   1.000
_cell.length_b   1.000
_cell.length_c   1.000
_cell.angle_alpha   90.00
_cell.angle_beta   90.00
_cell.angle_gamma   90.00
#
_symmetry.space_group_name_H-M   'P 1'
#
loop_
_entity.id
_entity.type
_entity.pdbx_description
1 polymer ?
#
loop_
_entity_poly.entity_id
_entity_poly.type
_entity_poly.pdbx_seq_one_letter_code
_entity_poly.pdbx_strand_id
1 'polypeptide(L)'
;MFRLSVLSGLISIGSEVIDVGVCPTPTLQLMVEKLHASGGIVISGSHNPAEWNALKFVRSDGLFLYPEEGKKVIQIYNKDMIKRAPWNHLGRIYQENSAIENHLDQVLKVVNEKKIRSKKFKVVIDAGNGAGALISPKLCRKLGCEVVSLNCEPNGIFARPPEPIPSHLRQLSEIVKSTRADIGFAHDADADRVAIVTDRGE
;
A
#
# COMPACT_ATOMS: atom_id res chain seq x y z
N MET A 1 -7.57 0.06 -15.52
CA MET A 1 -8.96 0.48 -15.74
C MET A 1 -9.47 1.35 -14.57
N PHE A 2 -9.66 0.81 -13.36
CA PHE A 2 -10.25 1.56 -12.23
C PHE A 2 -9.58 2.91 -11.90
N ARG A 3 -8.24 2.97 -11.92
CA ARG A 3 -7.49 4.23 -11.74
C ARG A 3 -7.96 5.32 -12.71
N LEU A 4 -8.08 5.01 -14.00
CA LEU A 4 -8.51 5.98 -15.01
C LEU A 4 -9.96 6.44 -14.78
N SER A 5 -10.85 5.52 -14.35
CA SER A 5 -12.23 5.86 -14.03
C SER A 5 -12.34 6.81 -12.82
N VAL A 6 -11.56 6.56 -11.77
CA VAL A 6 -11.49 7.43 -10.58
C VAL A 6 -10.95 8.81 -10.95
N LEU A 7 -9.81 8.86 -11.65
CA LEU A 7 -9.21 10.11 -12.10
C LEU A 7 -10.19 10.93 -12.95
N SER A 8 -10.83 10.30 -13.94
CA SER A 8 -11.84 10.92 -14.81
C SER A 8 -13.04 11.46 -14.01
N GLY A 9 -13.56 10.65 -13.09
CA GLY A 9 -14.67 11.04 -12.22
C GLY A 9 -14.36 12.30 -11.40
N LEU A 10 -13.19 12.34 -10.78
CA LEU A 10 -12.76 13.47 -9.95
C LEU A 10 -12.50 14.75 -10.76
N ILE A 11 -11.81 14.68 -11.90
CA ILE A 11 -11.57 15.89 -12.71
C ILE A 11 -12.87 16.44 -13.32
N SER A 12 -13.86 15.58 -13.58
CA SER A 12 -15.16 16.03 -14.12
C SER A 12 -15.98 16.88 -13.15
N ILE A 13 -15.65 16.87 -11.85
CA ILE A 13 -16.27 17.72 -10.83
C ILE A 13 -15.39 18.91 -10.43
N GLY A 14 -14.29 19.13 -11.15
CA GLY A 14 -13.37 20.25 -10.91
C GLY A 14 -12.29 19.98 -9.87
N SER A 15 -12.16 18.74 -9.36
CA SER A 15 -11.15 18.42 -8.35
C SER A 15 -9.74 18.39 -8.92
N GLU A 16 -8.79 18.94 -8.17
CA GLU A 16 -7.37 18.65 -8.36
C GLU A 16 -7.05 17.26 -7.78
N VAL A 17 -6.37 16.43 -8.57
CA VAL A 17 -6.07 15.04 -8.21
C VAL A 17 -4.58 14.83 -8.21
N ILE A 18 -4.04 14.33 -7.10
CA ILE A 18 -2.64 13.94 -6.98
C ILE A 18 -2.58 12.42 -7.07
N ASP A 19 -1.92 11.94 -8.12
CA ASP A 19 -1.80 10.54 -8.46
C ASP A 19 -0.44 10.02 -8.02
N VAL A 20 -0.44 9.20 -6.97
CA VAL A 20 0.76 8.63 -6.34
C VAL A 20 1.17 7.27 -6.91
N GLY A 21 0.49 6.82 -7.98
CA GLY A 21 0.76 5.53 -8.64
C GLY A 21 0.50 4.33 -7.73
N VAL A 22 1.26 3.25 -7.95
CA VAL A 22 1.18 2.02 -7.14
C VAL A 22 2.03 2.21 -5.88
N CYS A 23 1.38 2.13 -4.71
CA CYS A 23 2.03 2.16 -3.41
C CYS A 23 1.19 1.42 -2.36
N PRO A 24 1.77 1.03 -1.23
CA PRO A 24 1.01 0.50 -0.11
C PRO A 24 -0.09 1.47 0.36
N THR A 25 -1.21 0.94 0.85
CA THR A 25 -2.27 1.71 1.51
C THR A 25 -1.74 2.70 2.55
N PRO A 26 -0.88 2.31 3.52
CA PRO A 26 -0.32 3.25 4.48
C PRO A 26 0.53 4.36 3.85
N THR A 27 1.12 4.14 2.68
CA THR A 27 1.86 5.18 1.95
C THR A 27 0.92 6.28 1.48
N LEU A 28 -0.22 5.91 0.88
CA LEU A 28 -1.22 6.88 0.44
C LEU A 28 -1.78 7.67 1.62
N GLN A 29 -2.05 7.01 2.74
CA GLN A 29 -2.53 7.67 3.97
C GLN A 29 -1.56 8.76 4.46
N LEU A 30 -0.25 8.45 4.53
CA LEU A 30 0.78 9.43 4.89
C LEU A 30 0.89 10.57 3.87
N MET A 31 0.71 10.29 2.58
CA MET A 31 0.76 11.31 1.54
C MET A 31 -0.45 12.25 1.59
N VAL A 32 -1.63 11.78 2.00
CA VAL A 32 -2.81 12.64 2.21
C VAL A 32 -2.51 13.72 3.24
N GLU A 33 -1.95 13.34 4.39
CA GLU A 33 -1.54 14.29 5.43
C GLU A 33 -0.42 15.22 4.95
N LYS A 34 0.64 14.65 4.35
CA LYS A 34 1.81 15.41 3.88
C LYS A 34 1.45 16.48 2.84
N LEU A 35 0.54 16.15 1.93
CA LEU A 35 0.12 17.04 0.84
C LEU A 35 -1.04 17.94 1.24
N HIS A 36 -1.54 17.84 2.48
CA HIS A 36 -2.74 18.54 2.95
C HIS A 36 -3.95 18.32 2.03
N ALA A 37 -4.07 17.11 1.47
CA ALA A 37 -5.16 16.76 0.58
C ALA A 37 -6.48 16.67 1.36
N SER A 38 -7.60 16.99 0.71
CA SER A 38 -8.94 16.87 1.33
C SER A 38 -9.35 15.42 1.62
N GLY A 39 -8.63 14.45 1.06
CA GLY A 39 -8.82 13.02 1.25
C GLY A 39 -8.06 12.22 0.20
N GLY A 40 -8.27 10.92 0.19
CA GLY A 40 -7.62 9.99 -0.74
C GLY A 40 -8.53 8.83 -1.12
N ILE A 41 -8.19 8.15 -2.21
CA ILE A 41 -8.88 6.95 -2.67
C ILE A 41 -7.82 5.89 -2.95
N VAL A 42 -7.84 4.80 -2.20
CA VAL A 42 -7.04 3.61 -2.49
C VAL A 42 -7.87 2.67 -3.35
N ILE A 43 -7.25 2.12 -4.39
CA ILE A 43 -7.84 1.09 -5.26
C ILE A 43 -7.20 -0.25 -4.91
N SER A 44 -7.86 -1.05 -4.07
CA SER A 44 -7.29 -2.28 -3.54
C SER A 44 -8.36 -3.26 -3.05
N GLY A 45 -8.16 -4.55 -3.34
CA GLY A 45 -8.87 -5.68 -2.71
C GLY A 45 -8.21 -6.19 -1.42
N SER A 46 -7.10 -5.60 -0.96
CA SER A 46 -6.35 -6.00 0.24
C SER A 46 -5.98 -7.50 0.27
N HIS A 47 -6.68 -8.29 1.07
CA HIS A 47 -6.43 -9.71 1.24
C HIS A 47 -7.34 -10.58 0.37
N ASN A 48 -8.34 -9.98 -0.30
CA ASN A 48 -9.28 -10.71 -1.15
C ASN A 48 -8.58 -11.32 -2.38
N PRO A 49 -9.15 -12.38 -2.98
CA PRO A 49 -8.65 -12.98 -4.21
C PRO A 49 -8.47 -11.99 -5.37
N ALA A 50 -7.65 -12.35 -6.35
CA ALA A 50 -7.16 -11.45 -7.41
C ALA A 50 -8.25 -10.82 -8.29
N GLU A 51 -9.41 -11.46 -8.42
CA GLU A 51 -10.55 -10.95 -9.17
C GLU A 51 -11.27 -9.78 -8.47
N TRP A 52 -11.01 -9.55 -7.19
CA TRP A 52 -11.63 -8.49 -6.41
C TRP A 52 -10.83 -7.19 -6.43
N ASN A 53 -11.56 -6.08 -6.43
CA ASN A 53 -11.01 -4.76 -6.19
C ASN A 53 -12.04 -3.90 -5.45
N ALA A 54 -11.59 -2.87 -4.75
CA ALA A 54 -12.46 -1.97 -4.02
C ALA A 54 -11.90 -0.55 -3.98
N LEU A 55 -12.76 0.41 -3.66
CA LEU A 55 -12.38 1.78 -3.34
C LEU A 55 -12.39 1.94 -1.83
N LYS A 56 -11.23 2.19 -1.23
CA LYS A 56 -11.13 2.59 0.18
C LYS A 56 -10.96 4.12 0.23
N PHE A 57 -11.88 4.79 0.90
CA PHE A 57 -11.89 6.25 1.01
C PHE A 57 -11.16 6.70 2.28
N VAL A 58 -10.24 7.64 2.11
CA VAL A 58 -9.37 8.20 3.14
C VAL A 58 -9.74 9.67 3.36
N ARG A 59 -9.86 10.07 4.62
CA ARG A 59 -10.14 11.43 5.10
C ARG A 59 -8.88 12.29 5.02
N SER A 60 -9.04 13.60 5.21
CA SER A 60 -7.91 14.55 5.21
C SER A 60 -6.88 14.33 6.32
N ASP A 61 -7.22 13.59 7.38
CA ASP A 61 -6.30 13.20 8.45
C ASP A 61 -5.62 11.84 8.20
N GLY A 62 -5.69 11.32 6.97
CA GLY A 62 -5.04 10.05 6.60
C GLY A 62 -5.77 8.79 7.06
N LEU A 63 -6.87 8.90 7.81
CA LEU A 63 -7.65 7.75 8.28
C LEU A 63 -8.79 7.38 7.33
N PHE A 64 -9.27 6.14 7.38
CA PHE A 64 -10.45 5.75 6.60
C PHE A 64 -11.71 6.48 7.07
N LEU A 65 -12.66 6.69 6.14
CA LEU A 65 -13.97 7.23 6.48
C LEU A 65 -14.64 6.45 7.62
N TYR A 66 -15.31 7.18 8.51
CA TYR A 66 -16.22 6.56 9.46
C TYR A 66 -17.45 5.96 8.75
N PRO A 67 -18.13 4.97 9.36
CA PRO A 67 -19.33 4.37 8.77
C PRO A 67 -20.39 5.40 8.32
N GLU A 68 -20.62 6.46 9.10
CA GLU A 68 -21.58 7.51 8.76
C GLU A 68 -21.14 8.38 7.58
N GLU A 69 -19.83 8.61 7.41
CA GLU A 69 -19.29 9.30 6.23
C GLU A 69 -19.41 8.42 4.99
N GLY A 70 -19.16 7.11 5.13
CA GLY A 70 -19.39 6.14 4.05
C GLY A 70 -20.85 6.09 3.61
N LYS A 71 -21.81 6.10 4.54
CA LYS A 71 -23.25 6.21 4.22
C LYS A 71 -23.56 7.48 3.43
N LYS A 72 -22.95 8.62 3.77
CA LYS A 72 -23.13 9.87 3.01
C LYS A 72 -22.62 9.76 1.57
N VAL A 73 -21.49 9.10 1.34
CA VAL A 73 -20.98 8.83 -0.03
C VAL A 73 -22.01 8.05 -0.84
N ILE A 74 -22.56 6.97 -0.27
CA ILE A 74 -23.60 6.16 -0.93
C ILE A 74 -24.88 6.96 -1.19
N GLN A 75 -25.28 7.84 -0.25
CA GLN A 75 -26.44 8.72 -0.44
C GLN A 75 -26.23 9.73 -1.57
N ILE A 76 -25.03 10.32 -1.69
CA ILE A 76 -24.68 11.25 -2.78
C ILE A 76 -24.78 10.54 -4.13
N TYR A 77 -24.24 9.32 -4.21
CA TYR A 77 -24.32 8.49 -5.41
C TYR A 77 -25.77 8.15 -5.78
N ASN A 78 -26.55 7.61 -4.84
CA ASN A 78 -27.92 7.15 -5.11
C ASN A 78 -28.89 8.29 -5.46
N LYS A 79 -28.63 9.51 -4.99
CA LYS A 79 -29.48 10.69 -5.28
C LYS A 79 -29.01 11.49 -6.50
N ASP A 80 -27.99 11.02 -7.21
CA ASP A 80 -27.35 11.71 -8.34
C ASP A 80 -27.02 13.18 -8.03
N MET A 81 -26.52 13.44 -6.81
CA MET A 81 -26.21 14.80 -6.33
C MET A 81 -24.84 15.30 -6.83
N ILE A 82 -24.27 14.66 -7.86
CA ILE A 82 -22.93 14.94 -8.36
C ILE A 82 -23.00 16.15 -9.29
N LYS A 83 -22.54 17.31 -8.81
CA LYS A 83 -22.43 18.52 -9.62
C LYS A 83 -21.18 18.45 -10.50
N ARG A 84 -21.37 18.40 -11.82
CA ARG A 84 -20.26 18.43 -12.79
C ARG A 84 -19.72 19.86 -12.93
N ALA A 85 -18.42 19.97 -13.13
CA ALA A 85 -17.78 21.23 -13.48
C ALA A 85 -18.15 21.65 -14.91
N PRO A 86 -18.22 22.96 -15.20
CA PRO A 86 -18.34 23.44 -16.57
C PRO A 86 -17.07 23.12 -17.37
N TRP A 87 -17.18 23.14 -18.70
CA TRP A 87 -16.11 22.74 -19.63
C TRP A 87 -14.79 23.48 -19.43
N ASN A 88 -14.82 24.72 -18.92
CA ASN A 88 -13.65 25.57 -18.69
C ASN A 88 -13.12 25.53 -17.25
N HIS A 89 -13.68 24.69 -16.36
CA HIS A 89 -13.23 24.51 -14.98
C HIS A 89 -13.06 23.03 -14.62
N LEU A 90 -12.70 22.19 -15.59
CA LEU A 90 -12.32 20.81 -15.31
C LEU A 90 -11.09 20.76 -14.41
N GLY A 91 -11.05 19.75 -13.56
CA GLY A 91 -9.94 19.47 -12.66
C GLY A 91 -8.66 19.06 -13.40
N ARG A 92 -7.57 18.95 -12.64
CA ARG A 92 -6.24 18.61 -13.18
C ARG A 92 -5.65 17.43 -12.43
N ILE A 93 -4.82 16.66 -13.12
CA ILE A 93 -4.10 15.53 -12.55
C ILE A 93 -2.62 15.92 -12.44
N TYR A 94 -2.08 15.77 -11.24
CA TYR A 94 -0.67 15.93 -10.92
C TYR A 94 -0.10 14.56 -10.57
N GLN A 95 1.12 14.25 -11.01
CA GLN A 95 1.81 13.01 -10.64
C GLN A 95 2.74 13.28 -9.45
N GLU A 96 2.74 12.38 -8.47
CA GLU A 96 3.61 12.45 -7.30
C GLU A 96 4.39 11.14 -7.14
N ASN A 97 5.68 11.18 -7.49
CA ASN A 97 6.53 9.99 -7.55
C ASN A 97 7.35 9.75 -6.26
N SER A 98 7.27 10.64 -5.27
CA SER A 98 8.05 10.57 -4.03
C SER A 98 7.34 9.83 -2.89
N ALA A 99 6.14 9.29 -3.11
CA ALA A 99 5.31 8.67 -2.07
C ALA A 99 6.05 7.59 -1.26
N ILE A 100 6.75 6.67 -1.94
CA ILE A 100 7.51 5.59 -1.28
C ILE A 100 8.65 6.14 -0.43
N GLU A 101 9.45 7.08 -0.95
CA GLU A 101 10.58 7.64 -0.20
C GLU A 101 10.08 8.46 1.01
N ASN A 102 8.99 9.20 0.87
CA ASN A 102 8.38 9.90 2.00
C ASN A 102 7.93 8.95 3.11
N HIS A 103 7.32 7.82 2.76
CA HIS A 103 6.94 6.82 3.75
C HIS A 103 8.18 6.22 4.42
N LEU A 104 9.20 5.84 3.66
CA LEU A 104 10.46 5.36 4.22
C LEU A 104 11.08 6.36 5.22
N ASP A 105 11.11 7.65 4.87
CA ASP A 105 11.66 8.70 5.74
C ASP A 105 10.87 8.84 7.05
N GLN A 106 9.54 8.65 7.04
CA GLN A 106 8.74 8.67 8.27
C GLN A 106 9.04 7.46 9.16
N VAL A 107 9.14 6.26 8.57
CA VAL A 107 9.46 5.04 9.33
C VAL A 107 10.86 5.13 9.95
N LEU A 108 11.84 5.61 9.19
CA LEU A 108 13.24 5.72 9.64
C LEU A 108 13.38 6.68 10.84
N LYS A 109 12.55 7.72 10.93
CA LYS A 109 12.53 8.65 12.08
C LYS A 109 12.09 8.02 13.40
N VAL A 110 11.31 6.95 13.37
CA VAL A 110 10.71 6.34 14.59
C VAL A 110 11.41 5.05 15.02
N VAL A 111 12.44 4.61 14.30
CA VAL A 111 13.21 3.40 14.61
C VAL A 111 14.66 3.71 14.96
N ASN A 112 15.30 2.86 15.76
CA ASN A 112 16.73 2.99 16.04
C ASN A 112 17.56 2.33 14.93
N GLU A 113 17.79 3.07 13.84
CA GLU A 113 18.54 2.58 12.67
C GLU A 113 19.92 2.02 13.04
N LYS A 114 20.66 2.71 13.92
CA LYS A 114 22.02 2.29 14.31
C LYS A 114 22.00 0.93 14.99
N LYS A 115 21.04 0.72 15.90
CA LYS A 115 20.88 -0.55 16.61
C LYS A 115 20.51 -1.68 15.64
N ILE A 116 19.58 -1.45 14.72
CA ILE A 116 19.17 -2.46 13.72
C ILE A 116 20.35 -2.79 12.79
N ARG A 117 21.00 -1.77 12.23
CA ARG A 117 22.15 -1.91 11.32
C ARG A 117 23.31 -2.67 11.96
N SER A 118 23.55 -2.49 13.26
CA SER A 118 24.61 -3.20 13.99
C SER A 118 24.42 -4.72 14.01
N LYS A 119 23.19 -5.21 13.84
CA LYS A 119 22.86 -6.63 13.86
C LYS A 119 23.07 -7.33 12.52
N LYS A 120 23.03 -6.59 11.40
CA LYS A 120 23.18 -7.12 10.04
C LYS A 120 22.23 -8.30 9.76
N PHE A 121 20.96 -8.15 10.17
CA PHE A 121 19.97 -9.22 10.01
C PHE A 121 19.84 -9.68 8.56
N LYS A 122 19.67 -10.97 8.36
CA LYS A 122 19.22 -11.57 7.11
C LYS A 122 17.71 -11.75 7.15
N VAL A 123 17.03 -11.10 6.21
CA VAL A 123 15.57 -10.99 6.18
C VAL A 123 15.03 -11.55 4.87
N VAL A 124 14.00 -12.40 4.94
CA VAL A 124 13.23 -12.80 3.76
C VAL A 124 11.95 -11.98 3.68
N ILE A 125 11.63 -11.44 2.50
CA ILE A 125 10.42 -10.62 2.30
C ILE A 125 9.58 -11.27 1.21
N ASP A 126 8.37 -11.70 1.57
CA ASP A 126 7.34 -12.18 0.66
C ASP A 126 6.26 -11.11 0.46
N ALA A 127 6.36 -10.36 -0.63
CA ALA A 127 5.37 -9.32 -0.94
C ALA A 127 4.14 -9.85 -1.69
N GLY A 128 4.06 -11.15 -2.00
CA GLY A 128 2.94 -11.75 -2.74
C GLY A 128 2.66 -11.12 -4.12
N ASN A 129 3.64 -10.44 -4.72
CA ASN A 129 3.52 -9.56 -5.89
C ASN A 129 2.59 -8.34 -5.69
N GLY A 130 2.36 -7.95 -4.44
CA GLY A 130 1.62 -6.75 -4.05
C GLY A 130 2.49 -5.50 -3.92
N ALA A 131 1.87 -4.41 -3.46
CA ALA A 131 2.48 -3.10 -3.33
C ALA A 131 3.62 -3.05 -2.30
N GLY A 132 3.66 -3.98 -1.33
CA GLY A 132 4.75 -4.15 -0.38
C GLY A 132 6.11 -4.37 -1.05
N ALA A 133 6.13 -4.92 -2.27
CA ALA A 133 7.33 -5.15 -3.06
C ALA A 133 8.13 -3.86 -3.33
N LEU A 134 7.45 -2.72 -3.41
CA LEU A 134 8.05 -1.42 -3.73
C LEU A 134 8.72 -0.77 -2.51
N ILE A 135 8.38 -1.20 -1.29
CA ILE A 135 8.81 -0.52 -0.06
C ILE A 135 9.62 -1.43 0.88
N SER A 136 9.16 -2.64 1.19
CA SER A 136 9.71 -3.44 2.28
C SER A 136 11.15 -3.88 2.01
N PRO A 137 11.51 -4.36 0.80
CA PRO A 137 12.90 -4.64 0.46
C PRO A 137 13.80 -3.40 0.55
N LYS A 138 13.29 -2.22 0.18
CA LYS A 138 14.06 -0.98 0.29
C LYS A 138 14.28 -0.59 1.75
N LEU A 139 13.24 -0.67 2.59
CA LEU A 139 13.32 -0.38 4.03
C LEU A 139 14.38 -1.26 4.71
N CYS A 140 14.31 -2.58 4.54
CA CYS A 140 15.26 -3.50 5.15
C CYS A 140 16.70 -3.26 4.66
N ARG A 141 16.91 -2.97 3.36
CA ARG A 141 18.25 -2.59 2.85
C ARG A 141 18.73 -1.27 3.45
N LYS A 142 17.88 -0.25 3.58
CA LYS A 142 18.23 1.03 4.24
C LYS A 142 18.63 0.82 5.70
N LEU A 143 17.98 -0.12 6.40
CA LEU A 143 18.32 -0.53 7.76
C LEU A 143 19.59 -1.40 7.86
N GLY A 144 20.22 -1.75 6.73
CA GLY A 144 21.45 -2.53 6.68
C GLY A 144 21.27 -4.04 6.78
N CYS A 145 20.07 -4.54 6.49
CA CYS A 145 19.80 -5.98 6.43
C CYS A 145 20.27 -6.58 5.09
N GLU A 146 20.70 -7.85 5.12
CA GLU A 146 20.76 -8.71 3.94
C GLU A 146 19.32 -9.10 3.58
N VAL A 147 18.88 -8.88 2.34
CA VAL A 147 17.48 -9.08 1.94
C VAL A 147 17.38 -10.15 0.86
N VAL A 148 16.62 -11.21 1.16
CA VAL A 148 16.15 -12.21 0.21
C VAL A 148 14.73 -11.83 -0.21
N SER A 149 14.54 -11.48 -1.48
CA SER A 149 13.23 -11.10 -2.02
C SER A 149 12.50 -12.32 -2.57
N LEU A 150 11.30 -12.57 -2.07
CA LEU A 150 10.34 -13.57 -2.54
C LEU A 150 9.09 -12.83 -3.05
N ASN A 151 8.58 -13.17 -4.23
CA ASN A 151 7.36 -12.59 -4.80
C ASN A 151 7.33 -11.04 -4.72
N CYS A 152 8.42 -10.39 -5.13
CA CYS A 152 8.58 -8.92 -5.05
C CYS A 152 8.47 -8.25 -6.42
N GLU A 153 7.68 -8.82 -7.34
CA GLU A 153 7.43 -8.23 -8.66
C GLU A 153 5.96 -7.77 -8.73
N PRO A 154 5.67 -6.46 -8.56
CA PRO A 154 4.29 -5.95 -8.53
C PRO A 154 3.69 -5.83 -9.94
N ASN A 155 3.49 -6.97 -10.59
CA ASN A 155 3.00 -7.09 -11.97
C ASN A 155 1.46 -7.24 -12.08
N GLY A 156 0.75 -7.20 -10.95
CA GLY A 156 -0.71 -7.35 -10.88
C GLY A 156 -1.20 -8.80 -10.87
N ILE A 157 -0.29 -9.78 -10.87
CA ILE A 157 -0.60 -11.21 -10.75
C ILE A 157 0.00 -11.72 -9.43
N PHE A 158 -0.87 -12.02 -8.46
CA PHE A 158 -0.42 -12.48 -7.14
C PHE A 158 0.20 -13.88 -7.22
N ALA A 159 1.41 -14.04 -6.67
CA ALA A 159 2.14 -15.31 -6.66
C ALA A 159 1.54 -16.36 -5.70
N ARG A 160 0.76 -15.89 -4.73
CA ARG A 160 -0.01 -16.67 -3.76
C ARG A 160 -1.30 -15.93 -3.43
N PRO A 161 -2.31 -16.56 -2.82
CA PRO A 161 -3.44 -15.83 -2.28
C PRO A 161 -2.97 -14.65 -1.40
N PRO A 162 -3.54 -13.44 -1.56
CA PRO A 162 -2.98 -12.24 -0.95
C PRO A 162 -2.91 -12.30 0.57
N GLU A 163 -3.92 -12.90 1.21
CA GLU A 163 -3.95 -12.99 2.67
C GLU A 163 -2.76 -13.78 3.23
N PRO A 164 -1.91 -13.19 4.09
CA PRO A 164 -0.69 -13.83 4.59
C PRO A 164 -0.98 -14.72 5.81
N ILE A 165 -1.76 -15.78 5.61
CA ILE A 165 -2.05 -16.81 6.63
C ILE A 165 -1.09 -18.00 6.51
N PRO A 166 -0.86 -18.79 7.59
CA PRO A 166 0.14 -19.87 7.59
C PRO A 166 0.04 -20.85 6.41
N SER A 167 -1.18 -21.18 5.95
CA SER A 167 -1.40 -22.07 4.81
C SER A 167 -0.83 -21.52 3.49
N HIS A 168 -0.73 -20.20 3.34
CA HIS A 168 -0.20 -19.52 2.14
C HIS A 168 1.30 -19.23 2.23
N LEU A 169 1.93 -19.37 3.41
CA LEU A 169 3.30 -18.93 3.67
C LEU A 169 4.32 -20.07 3.73
N ARG A 170 3.97 -21.29 3.30
CA ARG A 170 4.87 -22.45 3.31
C ARG A 170 6.20 -22.17 2.60
N GLN A 171 6.15 -21.53 1.44
CA GLN A 171 7.35 -21.18 0.68
C GLN A 171 8.24 -20.18 1.44
N LEU A 172 7.64 -19.18 2.09
CA LEU A 172 8.39 -18.24 2.93
C LEU A 172 9.09 -19.00 4.07
N SER A 173 8.37 -19.86 4.79
CA SER A 173 8.94 -20.68 5.87
C SER A 173 10.09 -21.58 5.40
N GLU A 174 9.98 -22.18 4.22
CA GLU A 174 11.05 -23.00 3.63
C GLU A 174 12.28 -22.16 3.24
N ILE A 175 12.07 -20.97 2.67
CA ILE A 175 13.17 -20.07 2.29
C ILE A 175 13.87 -19.50 3.53
N VAL A 176 13.13 -19.13 4.58
CA VAL A 176 13.71 -18.68 5.84
C VAL A 176 14.65 -19.74 6.41
N LYS A 177 14.18 -20.99 6.52
CA LYS A 177 14.99 -22.11 7.02
C LYS A 177 16.20 -22.42 6.12
N SER A 178 15.99 -22.53 4.82
CA SER A 178 17.05 -22.95 3.88
C SER A 178 18.14 -21.88 3.71
N THR A 179 17.77 -20.60 3.81
CA THR A 179 18.73 -19.48 3.73
C THR A 179 19.32 -19.09 5.10
N ARG A 180 18.86 -19.74 6.18
CA ARG A 180 19.18 -19.41 7.58
C ARG A 180 18.97 -17.93 7.88
N ALA A 181 17.84 -17.39 7.41
CA ALA A 181 17.46 -16.02 7.69
C ALA A 181 17.02 -15.87 9.15
N ASP A 182 17.23 -14.69 9.72
CA ASP A 182 16.86 -14.38 11.11
C ASP A 182 15.35 -14.19 11.27
N ILE A 183 14.67 -13.77 10.19
CA ILE A 183 13.23 -13.46 10.19
C ILE A 183 12.68 -13.40 8.76
N GLY A 184 11.41 -13.76 8.59
CA GLY A 184 10.62 -13.57 7.38
C GLY A 184 9.45 -12.61 7.60
N PHE A 185 9.14 -11.81 6.58
CA PHE A 185 7.94 -10.96 6.56
C PHE A 185 7.09 -11.24 5.33
N ALA A 186 5.80 -11.40 5.52
CA ALA A 186 4.83 -11.54 4.43
C ALA A 186 3.80 -10.42 4.47
N HIS A 187 3.51 -9.81 3.31
CA HIS A 187 2.48 -8.78 3.17
C HIS A 187 1.22 -9.31 2.47
N ASP A 188 0.10 -8.62 2.67
CA ASP A 188 -1.06 -8.70 1.77
C ASP A 188 -0.89 -7.76 0.56
N ALA A 189 -1.90 -7.69 -0.33
CA ALA A 189 -1.72 -7.05 -1.64
C ALA A 189 -1.37 -5.56 -1.57
N ASP A 190 -1.94 -4.82 -0.61
CA ASP A 190 -1.69 -3.39 -0.41
C ASP A 190 -0.82 -3.09 0.82
N ALA A 191 -0.25 -4.13 1.41
CA ALA A 191 0.74 -4.07 2.49
C ALA A 191 0.31 -3.18 3.67
N ASP A 192 -0.97 -3.26 4.05
CA ASP A 192 -1.45 -2.78 5.34
C ASP A 192 -1.36 -3.87 6.43
N ARG A 193 -1.16 -5.14 6.04
CA ARG A 193 -0.88 -6.27 6.94
C ARG A 193 0.55 -6.78 6.80
N VAL A 194 1.05 -7.35 7.90
CA VAL A 194 2.30 -8.11 7.93
C VAL A 194 2.13 -9.36 8.78
N ALA A 195 2.51 -10.51 8.23
CA ALA A 195 2.76 -11.73 8.98
C ALA A 195 4.26 -11.91 9.16
N ILE A 196 4.65 -12.51 10.28
CA ILE A 196 6.05 -12.72 10.65
C ILE A 196 6.29 -14.21 10.69
N VAL A 197 7.41 -14.64 10.10
CA VAL A 197 7.91 -16.01 10.17
C VAL A 197 9.22 -15.98 10.94
N THR A 198 9.32 -16.81 11.98
CA THR A 198 10.53 -16.92 12.82
C THR A 198 11.69 -17.57 12.06
N ASP A 199 12.90 -17.50 12.62
CA ASP A 199 14.09 -18.21 12.13
C ASP A 199 13.90 -19.73 12.02
N ARG A 200 12.94 -20.29 12.76
CA ARG A 200 12.54 -21.70 12.72
C ARG A 200 11.52 -22.02 11.62
N GLY A 201 11.03 -21.01 10.89
CA GLY A 201 10.01 -21.16 9.86
C GLY A 201 8.58 -21.30 10.40
N GLU A 202 8.35 -20.93 11.66
CA GLU A 202 7.03 -20.87 12.32
C GLU A 202 6.36 -19.51 12.14
#